data_AF-A0A1Q8JL83-F1
#
_entry.id   AF-A0A1Q8JL83-F1
#
_cell.length_a   1.000
_cell.length_b   1.000
_cell.length_c   1.000
_cell.angle_alpha   90.00
_cell.angle_beta   90.00
_cell.angle_gamma   90.00
#
_symmetry.space_group_name_H-M   'P 1'
#
loop_
_entity.id
_entity.type
_entity.pdbx_description
1 polymer ?
#
loop_
_entity_poly.entity_id
_entity_poly.type
_entity_poly.pdbx_seq_one_letter_code
_entity_poly.pdbx_strand_id
1 'polypeptide(L)'
;MSAPDGPRLLAVSDLHVRHAENREIAEAITPGHPGDWLIVAGDVDERIESVAGTLEMLRARFGTVLWVPGNHELWTRGKNADADDGEQLAGVARYDELVRRCWGIGVLTPEDEYPVWDGPDGPAVVAPLFVPYDYSFLPPGTASSDEGLAAARAAGVVCTDE
;
A
#
# COMPACT_ATOMS: atom_id res chain seq x y z
N MET A 1 21.13 18.71 -7.21
CA MET A 1 20.58 18.50 -8.57
C MET A 1 19.45 19.51 -8.75
N SER A 2 19.43 20.26 -9.85
CA SER A 2 18.32 21.20 -10.11
C SER A 2 17.03 20.40 -10.21
N ALA A 3 15.94 20.91 -9.63
CA ALA A 3 14.63 20.31 -9.79
C ALA A 3 14.31 20.21 -11.30
N PRO A 4 13.67 19.11 -11.76
CA PRO A 4 13.17 19.05 -13.13
C PRO A 4 12.18 20.21 -13.38
N ASP A 5 12.11 20.69 -14.62
CA ASP A 5 11.37 21.91 -15.01
C ASP A 5 9.83 21.80 -14.86
N GLY A 6 9.30 20.71 -14.28
CA GLY A 6 7.88 20.49 -14.08
C GLY A 6 7.56 19.34 -13.12
N PRO A 7 6.26 19.16 -12.78
CA PRO A 7 5.81 18.13 -11.86
C PRO A 7 5.96 16.73 -12.48
N ARG A 8 6.15 15.72 -11.62
CA ARG A 8 6.33 14.30 -12.00
C ARG A 8 5.34 13.40 -11.27
N LEU A 9 5.01 12.27 -11.89
CA LEU A 9 4.34 11.15 -11.24
C LEU A 9 5.39 10.13 -10.80
N LEU A 10 5.54 9.94 -9.49
CA LEU A 10 6.50 9.02 -8.87
C LEU A 10 5.77 7.84 -8.23
N ALA A 11 6.50 6.77 -7.93
CA ALA A 11 5.96 5.60 -7.25
C ALA A 11 6.98 4.98 -6.28
N VAL A 12 6.48 4.40 -5.20
CA VAL A 12 7.21 3.58 -4.22
C VAL A 12 6.27 2.51 -3.67
N SER A 13 6.80 1.41 -3.14
CA SER A 13 6.06 0.35 -2.45
C SER A 13 6.95 -0.25 -1.36
N ASP A 14 6.41 -1.18 -0.56
CA ASP A 14 7.17 -2.03 0.36
C ASP A 14 8.00 -1.22 1.37
N LEU A 15 7.45 -0.10 1.85
CA LEU A 15 8.15 0.76 2.79
C LEU A 15 8.43 0.01 4.10
N HIS A 16 7.52 -0.83 4.58
CA HIS A 16 7.66 -1.60 5.84
C HIS A 16 8.31 -0.80 7.00
N VAL A 17 7.77 0.38 7.31
CA VAL A 17 8.39 1.39 8.20
C VAL A 17 8.55 0.96 9.67
N ARG A 18 8.05 -0.22 10.04
CA ARG A 18 8.42 -0.88 11.30
C ARG A 18 9.93 -1.08 11.43
N HIS A 19 10.63 -1.29 10.30
CA HIS A 19 12.08 -1.40 10.26
C HIS A 19 12.67 0.01 10.33
N ALA A 20 13.56 0.25 11.28
CA ALA A 20 14.07 1.59 11.55
C ALA A 20 14.78 2.20 10.33
N GLU A 21 15.58 1.40 9.64
CA GLU A 21 16.28 1.80 8.42
C GLU A 21 15.32 2.17 7.30
N ASN A 22 14.23 1.42 7.14
CA ASN A 22 13.22 1.73 6.13
C ASN A 22 12.40 2.98 6.48
N ARG A 23 12.14 3.21 7.76
CA ARG A 23 11.51 4.44 8.22
C ARG A 23 12.37 5.66 7.94
N GLU A 24 13.67 5.58 8.17
CA GLU A 24 14.61 6.64 7.77
C GLU A 24 14.57 6.91 6.26
N ILE A 25 14.48 5.84 5.44
CA ILE A 25 14.31 5.98 3.98
C ILE A 25 12.99 6.67 3.65
N ALA A 26 11.86 6.22 4.22
CA ALA A 26 10.54 6.81 3.99
C ALA A 26 10.50 8.28 4.41
N GLU A 27 11.11 8.63 5.55
CA GLU A 27 11.25 9.99 6.05
C GLU A 27 12.14 10.87 5.18
N ALA A 28 13.05 10.29 4.39
CA ALA A 28 13.89 11.00 3.43
C ALA A 28 13.21 11.22 2.05
N ILE A 29 12.09 10.55 1.77
CA ILE A 29 11.34 10.73 0.52
C ILE A 29 10.79 12.16 0.48
N THR A 30 11.26 12.92 -0.50
CA THR A 30 10.87 14.33 -0.71
C THR A 30 10.59 14.56 -2.19
N PRO A 31 9.62 15.43 -2.52
CA PRO A 31 9.36 15.80 -3.91
C PRO A 31 10.52 16.62 -4.48
N GLY A 32 10.71 16.54 -5.79
CA GLY A 32 11.59 17.45 -6.52
C GLY A 32 10.86 18.71 -6.96
N HIS A 33 9.53 18.68 -7.05
CA HIS A 33 8.67 19.80 -7.43
C HIS A 33 7.38 19.78 -6.59
N PRO A 34 6.80 20.93 -6.16
CA PRO A 34 5.61 20.97 -5.29
C PRO A 34 4.36 20.32 -5.92
N GLY A 35 4.33 20.21 -7.25
CA GLY A 35 3.28 19.49 -7.98
C GLY A 35 3.56 18.00 -8.20
N ASP A 36 4.65 17.44 -7.67
CA ASP A 36 4.92 16.00 -7.78
C ASP A 36 3.80 15.19 -7.11
N TRP A 37 3.39 14.12 -7.79
CA TRP A 37 2.50 13.10 -7.25
C TRP A 37 3.31 11.89 -6.79
N LEU A 38 2.84 11.20 -5.75
CA LEU A 38 3.44 9.95 -5.29
C LEU A 38 2.38 8.85 -5.20
N ILE A 39 2.62 7.74 -5.89
CA ILE A 39 1.90 6.49 -5.70
C ILE A 39 2.63 5.67 -4.64
N VAL A 40 1.91 5.22 -3.62
CA VAL A 40 2.38 4.29 -2.59
C VAL A 40 1.66 2.96 -2.82
N ALA A 41 2.35 2.03 -3.48
CA ALA A 41 1.79 0.79 -3.99
C ALA A 41 1.87 -0.38 -2.99
N GLY A 42 1.32 -0.16 -1.80
CA GLY A 42 1.17 -1.19 -0.76
C GLY A 42 2.39 -1.39 0.13
N ASP A 43 2.17 -2.19 1.18
CA ASP A 43 3.16 -2.68 2.13
C ASP A 43 3.94 -1.56 2.87
N VAL A 44 3.20 -0.55 3.32
CA VAL A 44 3.70 0.55 4.16
C VAL A 44 4.06 0.05 5.57
N ASP A 45 3.12 -0.60 6.24
CA ASP A 45 3.28 -1.27 7.54
C ASP A 45 2.08 -2.19 7.81
N GLU A 46 2.12 -2.92 8.92
CA GLU A 46 1.02 -3.76 9.39
C GLU A 46 0.06 -3.02 10.33
N ARG A 47 0.48 -1.91 10.96
CA ARG A 47 -0.33 -1.15 11.93
C ARG A 47 -1.08 0.02 11.27
N ILE A 48 -2.38 0.20 11.55
CA ILE A 48 -3.19 1.25 10.93
C ILE A 48 -2.64 2.63 11.27
N GLU A 49 -2.27 2.88 12.54
CA GLU A 49 -1.70 4.19 12.91
C GLU A 49 -0.36 4.45 12.22
N SER A 50 0.46 3.42 12.05
CA SER A 50 1.78 3.56 11.39
C SER A 50 1.60 3.86 9.90
N VAL A 51 0.68 3.16 9.23
CA VAL A 51 0.32 3.40 7.83
C VAL A 51 -0.23 4.81 7.67
N ALA A 52 -1.23 5.20 8.46
CA ALA A 52 -1.86 6.50 8.39
C ALA A 52 -0.85 7.65 8.64
N GLY A 53 -0.01 7.53 9.67
CA GLY A 53 1.01 8.54 9.98
C GLY A 53 2.09 8.66 8.88
N THR A 54 2.49 7.55 8.28
CA THR A 54 3.44 7.56 7.14
C THR A 54 2.82 8.24 5.92
N LEU A 55 1.58 7.90 5.59
CA LEU A 55 0.87 8.50 4.46
C LEU A 55 0.58 9.98 4.69
N GLU A 56 0.25 10.39 5.92
CA GLU A 56 0.05 11.80 6.30
C GLU A 56 1.35 12.60 6.11
N MET A 57 2.48 12.06 6.57
CA MET A 57 3.80 12.68 6.40
C MET A 57 4.16 12.85 4.91
N LEU A 58 3.92 11.84 4.08
CA LEU A 58 4.14 11.94 2.63
C LEU A 58 3.18 12.95 2.00
N ARG A 59 1.91 12.91 2.38
CA ARG A 59 0.88 13.80 1.85
C ARG A 59 1.13 15.26 2.19
N ALA A 60 1.74 15.56 3.33
CA ALA A 60 2.16 16.91 3.70
C ALA A 60 3.27 17.49 2.79
N ARG A 61 3.98 16.64 2.03
CA ARG A 61 5.10 17.03 1.17
C ARG A 61 4.73 17.05 -0.30
N PHE A 62 4.03 16.02 -0.77
CA PHE A 62 3.66 15.86 -2.17
C PHE A 62 2.35 16.60 -2.51
N GLY A 63 2.21 17.04 -3.76
CA GLY A 63 0.99 17.72 -4.23
C GLY A 63 -0.23 16.80 -4.13
N THR A 64 -0.04 15.54 -4.54
CA THR A 64 -1.02 14.45 -4.44
C THR A 64 -0.33 13.17 -4.00
N VAL A 65 -1.00 12.39 -3.16
CA VAL A 65 -0.58 11.02 -2.82
C VAL A 65 -1.72 10.08 -3.13
N LEU A 66 -1.42 8.99 -3.83
CA LEU A 66 -2.32 7.86 -4.05
C LEU A 66 -1.75 6.69 -3.26
N TRP A 67 -2.60 5.95 -2.57
CA TRP A 67 -2.23 4.73 -1.86
C TRP A 67 -3.12 3.59 -2.33
N VAL A 68 -2.52 2.40 -2.45
CA VAL A 68 -3.25 1.14 -2.54
C VAL A 68 -2.73 0.22 -1.43
N PRO A 69 -3.60 -0.59 -0.80
CA PRO A 69 -3.15 -1.54 0.22
C PRO A 69 -2.32 -2.67 -0.41
N GLY A 70 -1.28 -3.09 0.29
CA GLY A 70 -0.65 -4.38 0.09
C GLY A 70 -1.27 -5.43 1.02
N ASN A 71 -0.68 -6.62 1.08
CA ASN A 71 -1.15 -7.66 1.99
C ASN A 71 -0.81 -7.34 3.45
N HIS A 72 0.30 -6.66 3.72
CA HIS A 72 0.72 -6.37 5.09
C HIS A 72 -0.26 -5.45 5.82
N GLU A 73 -0.84 -4.47 5.13
CA GLU A 73 -1.86 -3.60 5.74
C GLU A 73 -3.11 -4.38 6.18
N LEU A 74 -3.40 -5.53 5.57
CA LEU A 74 -4.57 -6.34 5.87
C LEU A 74 -4.34 -7.39 6.95
N TRP A 75 -3.08 -7.56 7.40
CA TRP A 75 -2.76 -8.54 8.43
C TRP A 75 -3.24 -8.08 9.81
N THR A 76 -4.07 -8.92 10.44
CA THR A 76 -4.44 -8.79 11.84
C THR A 76 -3.77 -9.91 12.63
N ARG A 77 -2.58 -9.63 13.18
CA ARG A 77 -1.81 -10.64 13.92
C ARG A 77 -2.35 -10.81 15.33
N GLY A 78 -2.16 -11.98 15.93
CA GLY A 78 -2.53 -12.24 17.34
C GLY A 78 -1.87 -11.28 18.35
N LYS A 79 -0.79 -10.59 17.98
CA LYS A 79 -0.18 -9.51 18.77
C LYS A 79 -1.05 -8.24 18.87
N ASN A 80 -2.07 -8.12 18.03
CA ASN A 80 -3.06 -7.03 18.09
C ASN A 80 -4.15 -7.31 19.13
N ALA A 81 -4.20 -8.52 19.72
CA ALA A 81 -5.24 -8.88 20.71
C ALA A 81 -5.23 -7.98 21.96
N ASP A 82 -4.07 -7.41 22.29
CA ASP A 82 -3.91 -6.44 23.39
C ASP A 82 -3.84 -4.98 22.89
N ALA A 83 -4.06 -4.73 21.59
CA ALA A 83 -4.06 -3.38 21.01
C ALA A 83 -5.44 -2.72 21.13
N ASP A 84 -5.52 -1.41 20.88
CA ASP A 84 -6.80 -0.68 20.89
C ASP A 84 -7.77 -1.23 19.83
N ASP A 85 -9.08 -1.06 20.04
CA ASP A 85 -10.17 -1.65 19.24
C ASP A 85 -10.01 -1.44 17.72
N GLY A 86 -9.43 -0.30 17.30
CA GLY A 86 -9.15 -0.02 15.88
C GLY A 86 -8.10 -0.94 15.26
N GLU A 87 -7.05 -1.28 16.01
CA GLU A 87 -5.96 -2.14 15.53
C GLU A 87 -6.36 -3.63 15.44
N GLN A 88 -7.45 -4.00 16.14
CA GLN A 88 -8.04 -5.35 16.13
C GLN A 88 -8.94 -5.61 14.92
N LEU A 89 -9.29 -4.58 14.14
CA LEU A 89 -10.09 -4.75 12.91
C LEU A 89 -9.39 -5.73 11.96
N ALA A 90 -10.20 -6.54 11.25
CA ALA A 90 -9.74 -7.55 10.30
C ALA A 90 -10.58 -7.54 9.02
N GLY A 91 -10.01 -8.08 7.94
CA GLY A 91 -10.67 -8.21 6.64
C GLY A 91 -11.19 -6.87 6.11
N VAL A 92 -12.43 -6.88 5.60
CA VAL A 92 -13.08 -5.69 5.01
C VAL A 92 -13.16 -4.53 5.99
N ALA A 93 -13.47 -4.78 7.27
CA ALA A 93 -13.58 -3.70 8.26
C ALA A 93 -12.24 -2.98 8.49
N ARG A 94 -11.12 -3.71 8.39
CA ARG A 94 -9.77 -3.12 8.46
C ARG A 94 -9.48 -2.27 7.22
N TYR A 95 -9.81 -2.81 6.05
CA TYR A 95 -9.66 -2.09 4.78
C TYR A 95 -10.45 -0.77 4.79
N ASP A 96 -11.73 -0.82 5.16
CA ASP A 96 -12.60 0.36 5.22
C ASP A 96 -12.04 1.42 6.18
N GLU A 97 -11.48 1.00 7.31
CA GLU A 97 -10.86 1.92 8.26
C GLU A 97 -9.61 2.59 7.68
N LEU A 98 -8.75 1.85 6.97
CA LEU A 98 -7.57 2.42 6.28
C LEU A 98 -7.99 3.43 5.20
N VAL A 99 -8.99 3.10 4.39
CA VAL A 99 -9.57 4.02 3.38
C VAL A 99 -10.10 5.28 4.07
N ARG A 100 -10.87 5.13 5.15
CA ARG A 100 -11.42 6.26 5.91
C ARG A 100 -10.33 7.16 6.48
N ARG A 101 -9.23 6.59 6.99
CA ARG A 101 -8.07 7.35 7.48
C ARG A 101 -7.40 8.12 6.33
N CYS A 102 -7.22 7.50 5.16
CA CYS A 102 -6.66 8.14 3.97
C CYS A 102 -7.49 9.34 3.50
N TRP A 103 -8.83 9.21 3.44
CA TRP A 103 -9.71 10.34 3.14
C TRP A 103 -9.56 11.49 4.14
N GLY A 104 -9.40 11.18 5.43
CA GLY A 104 -9.21 12.18 6.48
C GLY A 104 -7.95 13.04 6.30
N ILE A 105 -6.93 12.53 5.61
CA ILE A 105 -5.67 13.22 5.33
C ILE A 105 -5.53 13.66 3.87
N GLY A 106 -6.53 13.41 3.02
CA GLY A 106 -6.51 13.79 1.60
C GLY A 106 -5.58 12.94 0.73
N VAL A 107 -5.42 11.66 1.08
CA VAL A 107 -4.76 10.64 0.25
C VAL A 107 -5.82 9.92 -0.57
N LEU A 108 -5.58 9.77 -1.88
CA LEU A 108 -6.48 9.05 -2.78
C LEU A 108 -6.31 7.54 -2.63
N THR A 109 -7.38 6.80 -2.79
CA THR A 109 -7.51 5.37 -2.53
C THR A 109 -8.11 4.65 -3.74
N PRO A 110 -8.17 3.30 -3.76
CA PRO A 110 -8.90 2.56 -4.78
C PRO A 110 -10.40 2.88 -4.88
N GLU A 111 -10.99 3.45 -3.81
CA GLU A 111 -12.42 3.75 -3.73
C GLU A 111 -12.78 5.12 -4.32
N ASP A 112 -11.78 5.91 -4.70
CA ASP A 112 -11.97 7.23 -5.30
C ASP A 112 -12.08 7.13 -6.84
N GLU A 113 -12.67 8.16 -7.46
CA GLU A 113 -12.64 8.29 -8.92
C GLU A 113 -11.18 8.34 -9.41
N TYR A 114 -10.88 7.63 -10.50
CA TYR A 114 -9.53 7.57 -11.04
C TYR A 114 -9.04 8.97 -11.46
N PRO A 115 -8.00 9.50 -10.79
CA PRO A 115 -7.52 10.84 -11.11
C PRO A 115 -6.78 10.84 -12.45
N VAL A 116 -6.79 11.99 -13.11
CA VAL A 116 -6.04 12.23 -14.34
C VAL A 116 -4.75 12.98 -14.00
N TRP A 117 -3.62 12.39 -14.37
CA TRP A 117 -2.31 13.03 -14.32
C TRP A 117 -2.07 13.78 -15.63
N ASP A 118 -2.06 15.11 -15.57
CA ASP A 118 -1.72 15.99 -16.70
C ASP A 118 -0.20 16.13 -16.83
N GLY A 119 0.45 15.06 -17.30
CA GLY A 119 1.90 14.97 -17.43
C GLY A 119 2.48 15.62 -18.69
N PRO A 120 3.82 15.70 -18.80
CA PRO A 120 4.49 16.25 -19.98
C PRO A 120 4.20 15.48 -21.29
N ASP A 121 3.87 14.19 -21.18
CA ASP A 121 3.52 13.33 -22.32
C ASP A 121 1.99 13.32 -22.62
N GLY A 122 1.22 14.16 -21.93
CA GLY A 122 -0.24 14.25 -22.04
C GLY A 122 -0.98 13.65 -20.85
N PRO A 123 -2.32 13.75 -20.85
CA PRO A 123 -3.17 13.26 -19.75
C PRO A 123 -3.15 11.74 -19.68
N ALA A 124 -2.92 11.19 -18.48
CA ALA A 124 -2.98 9.77 -18.19
C ALA A 124 -3.93 9.51 -17.01
N VAL A 125 -4.88 8.59 -17.17
CA VAL A 125 -5.71 8.13 -16.05
C VAL A 125 -4.88 7.22 -15.15
N VAL A 126 -4.82 7.52 -13.85
CA VAL A 126 -4.15 6.68 -12.86
C VAL A 126 -5.22 5.85 -12.15
N ALA A 127 -5.17 4.53 -12.30
CA ALA A 127 -6.13 3.61 -11.70
C ALA A 127 -5.51 2.90 -10.47
N PRO A 128 -5.69 3.40 -9.24
CA PRO A 128 -5.35 2.67 -8.03
C PRO A 128 -6.29 1.47 -7.88
N LEU A 129 -5.76 0.24 -7.90
CA LEU A 129 -6.55 -0.98 -7.83
C LEU A 129 -6.22 -1.76 -6.56
N PHE A 130 -7.25 -2.26 -5.90
CA PHE A 130 -7.13 -3.28 -4.86
C PHE A 130 -7.73 -4.58 -5.37
N VAL A 131 -6.85 -5.47 -5.84
CA VAL A 131 -7.22 -6.80 -6.34
C VAL A 131 -6.34 -7.84 -5.65
N PRO A 132 -6.85 -8.48 -4.58
CA PRO A 132 -6.17 -9.60 -3.95
C PRO A 132 -5.94 -10.76 -4.92
N TYR A 133 -5.30 -11.80 -4.43
CA TYR A 133 -5.06 -13.03 -5.19
C TYR A 133 -6.20 -14.04 -4.99
N ASP A 134 -6.38 -14.92 -5.97
CA ASP A 134 -7.40 -15.96 -6.03
C ASP A 134 -6.82 -17.38 -6.18
N TYR A 135 -5.50 -17.51 -5.94
CA TYR A 135 -4.73 -18.75 -6.08
C TYR A 135 -4.67 -19.33 -7.50
N SER A 136 -4.95 -18.53 -8.54
CA SER A 136 -4.90 -18.99 -9.94
C SER A 136 -3.47 -19.17 -10.48
N PHE A 137 -2.46 -18.61 -9.82
CA PHE A 137 -1.05 -18.75 -10.19
C PHE A 137 -0.48 -20.07 -9.66
N LEU A 138 -0.78 -21.13 -10.39
CA LEU A 138 -0.45 -22.50 -9.99
C LEU A 138 1.07 -22.77 -10.02
N PRO A 139 1.64 -23.39 -8.97
CA PRO A 139 3.03 -23.83 -9.01
C PRO A 139 3.22 -24.96 -10.04
N PRO A 140 4.44 -25.10 -10.60
CA PRO A 140 4.73 -26.15 -11.58
C PRO A 140 4.33 -27.54 -11.08
N GLY A 141 3.61 -28.29 -11.91
CA GLY A 141 3.17 -29.65 -11.58
C GLY A 141 1.82 -29.75 -10.86
N THR A 142 1.10 -28.63 -10.71
CA THR A 142 -0.26 -28.61 -10.15
C THR A 142 -1.28 -28.17 -11.20
N ALA A 143 -2.49 -28.70 -11.12
CA ALA A 143 -3.60 -28.46 -12.05
C ALA A 143 -4.78 -27.72 -11.41
N SER A 144 -4.73 -27.47 -10.11
CA SER A 144 -5.75 -26.72 -9.36
C SER A 144 -5.14 -25.96 -8.18
N SER A 145 -5.86 -24.96 -7.67
CA SER A 145 -5.47 -24.22 -6.46
C SER A 145 -5.33 -25.15 -5.25
N ASP A 146 -6.21 -26.13 -5.10
CA ASP A 146 -6.13 -27.15 -4.03
C ASP A 146 -4.83 -27.95 -4.10
N GLU A 147 -4.41 -28.37 -5.31
CA GLU A 147 -3.13 -29.04 -5.51
C GLU A 147 -1.94 -28.10 -5.22
N GLY A 148 -2.04 -26.84 -5.62
CA GLY A 148 -1.05 -25.79 -5.31
C GLY A 148 -0.86 -25.60 -3.80
N LEU A 149 -1.97 -25.46 -3.07
CA LEU A 149 -1.98 -25.32 -1.61
C LEU A 149 -1.45 -26.58 -0.92
N ALA A 150 -1.81 -27.77 -1.41
CA ALA A 150 -1.26 -29.03 -0.89
C ALA A 150 0.26 -29.11 -1.08
N ALA A 151 0.77 -28.69 -2.24
CA ALA A 151 2.20 -28.63 -2.52
C ALA A 151 2.91 -27.62 -1.60
N ALA A 152 2.34 -26.43 -1.41
CA ALA A 152 2.89 -25.43 -0.49
C ALA A 152 2.94 -25.93 0.97
N ARG A 153 1.88 -26.61 1.44
CA ARG A 153 1.81 -27.26 2.75
C ARG A 153 2.89 -28.33 2.91
N ALA A 154 3.04 -29.20 1.92
CA ALA A 154 4.05 -30.26 1.93
C ALA A 154 5.48 -29.70 1.97
N ALA A 155 5.72 -28.57 1.31
CA ALA A 155 7.01 -27.88 1.30
C ALA A 155 7.23 -26.95 2.52
N GLY A 156 6.22 -26.72 3.36
CA GLY A 156 6.30 -25.82 4.50
C GLY A 156 6.41 -24.34 4.14
N VAL A 157 5.93 -23.95 2.94
CA VAL A 157 6.02 -22.59 2.39
C VAL A 157 4.64 -21.92 2.25
N VAL A 158 3.68 -22.34 3.07
CA VAL A 158 2.35 -21.71 3.09
C VAL A 158 2.50 -20.29 3.64
N CYS A 159 1.93 -19.31 2.93
CA CYS A 159 1.92 -17.94 3.39
C CYS A 159 1.16 -17.87 4.73
N THR A 160 1.67 -17.06 5.67
CA THR A 160 1.11 -16.93 7.02
C THR A 160 -0.05 -15.94 7.10
N ASP A 161 -0.54 -15.50 5.95
CA ASP A 161 -1.65 -14.57 5.79
C ASP A 161 -3.01 -15.26 5.62
N GLU A 162 -3.01 -16.60 5.60
CA GLU A 162 -4.19 -17.49 5.71
C GLU A 162 -4.57 -17.85 7.16
#